data_AF-A0A3Q9R244-F1
#
_entry.id   AF-A0A3Q9R244-F1
#
_cell.length_a   1.000
_cell.length_b   1.000
_cell.length_c   1.000
_cell.angle_alpha   90.00
_cell.angle_beta   90.00
_cell.angle_gamma   90.00
#
_symmetry.space_group_name_H-M   'P 1'
#
loop_
_entity.id
_entity.type
_entity.pdbx_description
1 polymer ?
#
loop_
_entity_poly.entity_id
_entity_poly.type
_entity_poly.pdbx_seq_one_letter_code
_entity_poly.pdbx_strand_id
1 'polypeptide(L)' 'MPVMLDIPSRNTAYPSPVLAKLPEAHAISDPIVNVMPIIPLLPPPPAPAWQAPASPR' A
#
# COMPACT_ATOMS: atom_id res chain seq x y z
N MET A 1 5.73 -18.04 -43.51
CA MET A 1 5.19 -18.73 -42.33
C MET A 1 5.05 -17.72 -41.21
N PRO A 2 3.84 -17.22 -40.89
CA PRO A 2 3.69 -16.25 -39.80
C PRO A 2 3.73 -16.99 -38.46
N VAL A 3 4.60 -16.54 -37.56
CA VAL A 3 4.66 -17.02 -36.18
C VAL A 3 3.51 -16.38 -35.42
N MET A 4 2.68 -17.22 -34.80
CA MET A 4 1.60 -16.80 -33.90
C MET A 4 2.25 -16.40 -32.58
N LEU A 5 2.38 -15.09 -32.32
CA LEU A 5 2.72 -14.60 -30.98
C LEU A 5 1.46 -14.77 -30.13
N ASP A 6 1.28 -15.96 -29.54
CA ASP A 6 0.26 -16.16 -28.52
C ASP A 6 0.62 -15.26 -27.34
N ILE A 7 -0.04 -14.10 -27.25
CA ILE A 7 -0.10 -13.33 -26.03
C ILE A 7 -1.07 -14.11 -25.14
N PRO A 8 -0.61 -14.81 -24.08
CA PRO A 8 -1.55 -15.43 -23.17
C PRO A 8 -2.30 -14.29 -22.48
N SER A 9 -3.55 -14.09 -22.89
CA SER A 9 -4.59 -13.50 -22.07
C SER A 9 -4.73 -14.37 -20.84
N ARG A 10 -3.89 -14.13 -19.84
CA ARG A 10 -4.01 -14.76 -18.54
C ARG A 10 -4.08 -13.62 -17.56
N ASN A 11 -5.32 -13.26 -17.28
CA ASN A 11 -5.82 -12.45 -16.18
C ASN A 11 -4.91 -11.27 -15.79
N THR A 12 -5.47 -10.07 -15.83
CA THR A 12 -5.09 -9.05 -14.86
C THR A 12 -5.14 -9.70 -13.47
N ALA A 13 -4.01 -10.25 -13.03
CA ALA A 13 -3.72 -10.47 -11.64
C ALA A 13 -3.77 -9.06 -11.09
N TYR A 14 -4.97 -8.64 -10.69
CA TYR A 14 -5.06 -7.70 -9.58
C TYR A 14 -4.08 -8.28 -8.57
N PRO A 15 -2.97 -7.59 -8.26
CA PRO A 15 -2.16 -8.02 -7.15
C PRO A 15 -3.14 -7.98 -6.01
N SER A 16 -3.65 -9.15 -5.63
CA SER A 16 -4.38 -9.28 -4.40
C SER A 16 -3.38 -8.71 -3.39
N PRO A 17 -3.77 -7.76 -2.53
CA PRO A 17 -2.89 -7.24 -1.49
C PRO A 17 -2.67 -8.32 -0.42
N VAL A 18 -2.60 -9.58 -0.84
CA VAL A 18 -2.22 -10.76 -0.09
C VAL A 18 -0.79 -10.51 0.30
N LEU A 19 -0.70 -9.87 1.46
CA LEU A 19 0.26 -10.19 2.48
C LEU A 19 0.47 -11.70 2.51
N ALA A 20 1.47 -12.13 1.77
CA ALA A 20 2.25 -13.27 2.20
C ALA A 20 2.63 -13.03 3.66
N LYS A 21 2.44 -14.06 4.49
CA LYS A 21 2.73 -14.01 5.93
C LYS A 21 4.10 -13.39 6.14
N LEU A 22 4.19 -12.31 6.93
CA LEU A 22 5.49 -11.69 7.18
C LEU A 22 6.39 -12.71 7.91
N PRO A 23 7.72 -12.57 7.78
CA PRO A 23 8.65 -13.37 8.59
C PRO A 23 8.26 -13.27 10.08
N GLU A 24 8.47 -14.34 10.86
CA GLU A 24 8.00 -14.43 12.26
C GLU A 24 8.36 -13.20 13.12
N ALA A 25 9.53 -12.61 12.91
CA ALA A 25 9.98 -11.40 13.59
C ALA A 25 9.12 -10.14 13.31
N HIS A 26 8.30 -10.16 12.26
CA HIS A 26 7.43 -9.09 11.81
C HIS A 26 5.95 -9.46 11.87
N ALA A 27 5.60 -10.63 12.43
CA ALA A 27 4.20 -11.05 12.61
C ALA A 27 3.37 -10.05 13.42
N ILE A 28 4.01 -9.30 14.32
CA ILE A 28 3.38 -8.22 15.10
C ILE A 28 2.92 -7.07 14.18
N SER A 29 3.63 -6.84 13.09
CA SER A 29 3.38 -5.76 12.14
C SER A 29 2.49 -6.19 10.96
N ASP A 30 2.03 -7.46 10.93
CA ASP A 30 1.09 -7.96 9.92
C ASP A 30 -0.10 -6.98 9.77
N PRO A 31 -0.81 -6.56 10.84
CA PRO A 31 -1.95 -5.65 10.70
C PRO A 31 -1.60 -4.28 10.10
N ILE A 32 -0.36 -3.80 10.29
CA ILE A 32 0.10 -2.50 9.77
C ILE A 32 0.37 -2.58 8.28
N VAL A 33 1.02 -3.65 7.82
CA VAL A 33 1.30 -3.84 6.40
C VAL A 33 -0.02 -4.04 5.64
N ASN A 34 -1.05 -4.60 6.26
CA ASN A 34 -2.39 -4.73 5.68
C ASN A 34 -3.05 -3.38 5.38
N VAL A 35 -2.73 -2.33 6.15
CA VAL A 35 -3.31 -0.98 5.96
C VAL A 35 -2.43 -0.08 5.11
N MET A 36 -1.15 -0.41 4.91
CA MET A 36 -0.17 0.39 4.18
C MET A 36 -0.60 0.77 2.75
N PRO A 37 -1.23 -0.12 1.94
CA PRO A 37 -1.71 0.25 0.61
C PRO A 37 -2.83 1.31 0.62
N ILE A 38 -3.54 1.45 1.75
CA ILE A 38 -4.67 2.38 1.90
C ILE A 38 -4.17 3.76 2.36
N ILE A 39 -3.00 3.83 3.02
CA ILE A 39 -2.42 5.09 3.55
C ILE A 39 -2.36 6.22 2.50
N PRO A 40 -1.95 6.00 1.24
CA PRO A 40 -1.93 7.06 0.24
C PRO A 40 -3.30 7.65 -0.10
N LEU A 41 -4.39 6.91 0.16
CA LEU A 41 -5.76 7.34 -0.08
C LEU A 41 -6.37 8.08 1.12
N LEU A 42 -5.74 8.01 2.29
CA LEU A 42 -6.21 8.71 3.48
C LEU A 42 -5.88 10.21 3.39
N PRO A 43 -6.79 11.09 3.85
CA PRO A 43 -6.47 12.50 3.99
C PRO A 43 -5.31 12.70 4.96
N PRO A 44 -4.51 13.78 4.83
CA PRO A 44 -3.46 14.08 5.79
C PRO A 44 -4.01 14.11 7.21
N PRO A 45 -3.28 13.56 8.19
CA PRO A 45 -3.71 13.61 9.58
C PRO A 45 -3.83 15.07 10.05
N PRO A 46 -4.68 15.36 11.05
CA PRO A 46 -4.79 16.68 11.64
C PRO A 46 -3.42 17.24 12.02
N ALA A 47 -3.26 18.57 11.93
CA ALA A 47 -2.02 19.24 12.28
C ALA A 47 -1.52 18.76 13.66
N PRO A 48 -0.24 18.35 13.81
CA PRO A 48 0.28 17.91 15.08
C PRO A 48 0.12 19.00 16.14
N ALA A 49 -0.33 18.65 17.35
CA ALA A 49 -0.51 19.61 18.45
C ALA A 49 0.80 20.33 18.86
N TRP A 50 1.94 19.83 18.40
CA TRP A 50 3.27 20.43 18.59
C TRP A 50 3.61 21.53 17.58
N GLN A 51 2.79 21.70 16.54
CA GLN A 51 2.89 22.84 15.66
C GLN A 51 2.26 24.04 16.36
N ALA A 52 3.07 24.75 17.16
CA ALA A 52 2.70 26.09 17.60
C ALA A 52 2.53 26.96 16.33
N PRO A 53 1.48 27.77 16.21
CA PRO A 53 1.36 28.69 15.10
C PRO A 53 2.61 29.58 15.07
N ALA A 54 3.37 29.53 13.97
CA ALA A 54 4.65 30.23 13.84
C ALA A 54 4.52 31.76 13.80
N SER A 55 3.31 32.30 13.92
CA SER A 55 3.05 33.73 14.05
C SER A 55 1.60 33.91 14.51
N PRO A 56 1.35 34.64 15.60
CA PRO A 56 0.05 35.27 15.79
C PRO A 56 -0.03 36.39 14.74
N ARG A 57 -1.06 36.34 13.90
CA ARG A 57 -1.58 37.58 13.32
C ARG A 57 -2.49 38.24 14.34
#